data_AF-A0A3B1JTA4-F1
#
_entry.id   AF-A0A3B1JTA4-F1
#
_cell.length_a   1.000
_cell.length_b   1.000
_cell.length_c   1.000
_cell.angle_alpha   90.00
_cell.angle_beta   90.00
_cell.angle_gamma   90.00
#
_symmetry.space_group_name_H-M   'P 1'
#
loop_
_entity.id
_entity.type
_entity.pdbx_description
1 polymer ?
#
loop_
_entity_poly.entity_id
_entity_poly.type
_entity_poly.pdbx_seq_one_letter_code
_entity_poly.pdbx_strand_id
1 'polypeptide(L)'
;RTFTLCSYWCNVQYHFFSACTEQNAERIGCFWPNPVVEHYIINIHKQFFSNCTVKSVVWGDPSEDTVTVLILIPVFLTLAMVALVVWCSKRSDILA
;
A
#
# COMPACT_ATOMS: atom_id res chain seq x y z
N ARG A 1 -0.72 21.48 3.04
CA ARG A 1 0.39 21.80 2.11
C ARG A 1 1.76 21.65 2.79
N THR A 2 1.94 22.15 4.02
CA THR A 2 3.20 22.06 4.79
C THR A 2 3.67 20.64 5.11
N PHE A 3 2.75 19.72 5.42
CA PHE A 3 3.08 18.31 5.74
C PHE A 3 3.70 17.54 4.56
N THR A 4 3.16 17.69 3.33
CA THR A 4 3.67 16.97 2.14
C THR A 4 5.09 17.37 1.79
N LEU A 5 5.41 18.64 1.97
CA LEU A 5 6.72 19.21 1.74
C LEU A 5 7.74 18.62 2.75
N CYS A 6 7.40 18.57 4.04
CA CYS A 6 8.22 17.91 5.07
C CYS A 6 8.52 16.44 4.75
N SER A 7 7.51 15.67 4.31
CA SER A 7 7.70 14.27 3.90
C SER A 7 8.62 14.12 2.67
N TYR A 8 8.54 15.04 1.71
CA TYR A 8 9.40 15.04 0.53
C TYR A 8 10.87 15.27 0.90
N TRP A 9 11.16 16.24 1.77
CA TRP A 9 12.54 16.48 2.23
C TRP A 9 13.10 15.31 3.03
N CYS A 10 12.31 14.67 3.90
CA CYS A 10 12.74 13.45 4.58
C CYS A 10 13.14 12.34 3.59
N ASN A 11 12.37 12.16 2.51
CA ASN A 11 12.67 11.15 1.48
C ASN A 11 13.99 11.45 0.74
N VAL A 12 14.19 12.69 0.30
CA VAL A 12 15.42 13.10 -0.40
C VAL A 12 16.66 12.93 0.49
N GLN A 13 16.58 13.36 1.75
CA GLN A 13 17.70 13.24 2.68
C GLN A 13 18.01 11.78 3.02
N TYR A 14 16.98 10.96 3.18
CA TYR A 14 17.15 9.54 3.45
C TYR A 14 17.76 8.80 2.25
N HIS A 15 17.34 9.12 1.03
CA HIS A 15 17.92 8.58 -0.20
C HIS A 15 19.40 8.94 -0.35
N PHE A 16 19.78 10.19 -0.09
CA PHE A 16 21.18 10.61 -0.11
C PHE A 16 22.01 9.86 0.94
N PHE A 17 21.46 9.71 2.15
CA PHE A 17 22.10 8.95 3.22
C PHE A 17 22.32 7.48 2.83
N SER A 18 21.30 6.79 2.31
CA SER A 18 21.44 5.38 1.92
C SER A 18 22.46 5.20 0.79
N ALA A 19 22.41 6.04 -0.24
CA ALA A 19 23.38 6.00 -1.34
C ALA A 19 24.82 6.25 -0.87
N CYS A 20 25.01 7.16 0.10
CA CYS A 20 26.31 7.36 0.74
C CYS A 20 26.79 6.10 1.47
N THR A 21 25.91 5.43 2.24
CA THR A 21 26.30 4.19 2.95
C THR A 21 26.62 3.04 2.00
N GLU A 22 25.90 2.94 0.89
CA GLU A 22 26.14 1.96 -0.18
C GLU A 22 27.50 2.20 -0.84
N GLN A 23 27.76 3.43 -1.28
CA GLN A 23 29.05 3.79 -1.88
C GLN A 23 30.23 3.57 -0.91
N ASN A 24 30.03 3.83 0.38
CA ASN A 24 31.06 3.55 1.38
C ASN A 24 31.30 2.05 1.57
N ALA A 25 30.24 1.24 1.57
CA ALA A 25 30.34 -0.21 1.62
C ALA A 25 31.11 -0.76 0.39
N GLU A 26 30.79 -0.26 -0.81
CA GLU A 26 31.52 -0.60 -2.03
C GLU A 26 33.01 -0.23 -1.95
N ARG A 27 33.34 0.97 -1.44
CA ARG A 27 34.74 1.44 -1.30
C ARG A 27 35.56 0.57 -0.36
N ILE A 28 34.97 0.07 0.72
CA ILE A 28 35.65 -0.82 1.68
C ILE A 28 35.59 -2.29 1.25
N GLY A 29 34.95 -2.61 0.11
CA GLY A 29 34.81 -3.97 -0.41
C GLY A 29 33.82 -4.83 0.37
N CYS A 30 32.87 -4.21 1.10
CA CYS A 30 31.82 -4.92 1.84
C CYS A 30 30.51 -4.89 1.06
N PHE A 31 29.71 -5.95 1.21
CA PHE A 31 28.36 -5.99 0.66
C PHE A 31 27.43 -5.03 1.40
N TRP A 32 26.55 -4.37 0.66
CA TRP A 32 25.45 -3.58 1.20
C TRP A 32 24.13 -4.27 0.89
N PRO A 33 23.22 -4.46 1.87
CA PRO A 33 23.36 -4.13 3.29
C PRO A 33 24.18 -5.17 4.09
N ASN A 34 24.68 -4.78 5.26
CA ASN A 34 25.37 -5.65 6.22
C ASN A 34 24.96 -5.31 7.67
N PRO A 35 25.22 -6.19 8.67
CA PRO A 35 24.74 -5.97 10.06
C PRO A 35 25.26 -4.68 10.72
N VAL A 36 26.45 -4.21 10.34
CA VAL A 36 27.01 -2.94 10.83
C VAL A 36 26.20 -1.76 10.28
N VAL A 37 25.92 -1.78 8.98
CA VAL A 37 25.10 -0.76 8.30
C VAL A 37 23.66 -0.80 8.82
N GLU A 38 23.11 -1.96 9.13
CA GLU A 38 21.77 -2.13 9.67
C GLU A 38 21.62 -1.41 11.02
N HIS A 39 22.51 -1.70 11.96
CA HIS A 39 22.49 -1.03 13.27
C HIS A 39 22.70 0.49 13.13
N TYR A 40 23.59 0.91 12.22
CA TYR A 40 23.83 2.31 11.94
C TYR A 40 22.59 3.02 11.38
N ILE A 41 21.92 2.44 10.38
CA ILE A 41 20.69 2.95 9.78
C ILE A 41 19.58 3.08 10.82
N ILE A 42 19.39 2.07 11.68
CA ILE A 42 18.37 2.10 12.74
C ILE A 42 18.62 3.26 13.72
N ASN A 43 19.87 3.47 14.13
CA ASN A 43 20.20 4.53 15.07
C ASN A 43 19.96 5.93 14.45
N ILE A 44 20.39 6.14 13.22
CA ILE A 44 20.18 7.39 12.49
C ILE A 44 18.69 7.65 12.26
N HIS A 45 17.91 6.62 11.92
CA HIS A 45 16.45 6.73 11.80
C HIS A 45 15.80 7.24 13.08
N LYS A 46 16.13 6.63 14.22
CA LYS A 46 15.57 7.03 15.53
C LYS A 46 15.96 8.46 15.91
N GLN A 47 17.18 8.87 15.60
CA GLN A 47 17.71 10.16 16.04
C GLN A 47 17.29 11.32 15.12
N PHE A 48 17.32 11.12 13.80
CA PHE A 48 17.14 12.20 12.82
C PHE A 48 15.81 12.14 12.07
N PHE A 49 15.25 10.94 11.87
CA PHE A 49 14.05 10.72 11.06
C PHE A 49 12.81 10.33 11.88
N SER A 50 12.86 10.43 13.21
CA SER A 50 11.74 10.07 14.11
C SER A 50 10.46 10.88 13.87
N ASN A 51 10.59 12.12 13.41
CA ASN A 51 9.48 13.01 13.07
C ASN A 51 9.06 12.93 11.59
N CYS A 52 9.77 12.14 10.78
CA CYS A 52 9.38 11.89 9.41
C CYS A 52 8.26 10.86 9.43
N THR A 53 7.02 11.33 9.35
CA THR A 53 5.87 10.43 9.15
C THR A 53 6.01 9.84 7.75
N VAL A 54 6.33 8.55 7.67
CA VAL A 54 6.12 7.77 6.45
C VAL A 54 4.63 7.80 6.22
N LYS A 55 4.20 8.68 5.31
CA LYS A 55 2.89 8.58 4.72
C LYS A 55 3.00 7.37 3.79
N SER A 56 2.94 6.18 4.37
CA SER A 56 2.72 4.97 3.61
C SER A 56 1.46 5.27 2.84
N VAL A 57 1.60 5.44 1.53
CA VAL A 57 0.51 5.05 0.66
C VAL A 57 0.45 3.56 0.91
N VAL A 58 -0.37 3.18 1.91
CA VAL A 58 -0.62 1.80 2.26
C VAL A 58 -1.27 1.23 1.04
N TRP A 59 -0.47 0.62 0.16
CA TRP A 59 -0.89 -0.45 -0.73
C TRP A 59 -1.13 -1.71 0.12
N GLY A 60 -1.83 -1.55 1.25
CA GLY A 60 -2.31 -2.63 2.07
C GLY A 60 -3.70 -2.96 1.60
N ASP A 61 -4.05 -4.23 1.68
CA ASP A 61 -5.40 -4.69 1.37
C ASP A 61 -6.42 -3.79 2.09
N PRO A 62 -7.50 -3.39 1.41
CA PRO A 62 -8.56 -2.64 2.07
C PRO A 62 -9.07 -3.47 3.27
N SER A 63 -9.43 -2.79 4.36
CA SER A 63 -9.98 -3.41 5.58
C SER A 63 -10.98 -4.52 5.24
N GLU A 64 -10.97 -5.63 6.01
CA GLU A 64 -11.77 -6.84 5.73
C GLU A 64 -13.26 -6.56 5.45
N ASP A 65 -13.82 -5.55 6.11
CA ASP A 65 -15.19 -5.08 5.90
C ASP A 65 -15.45 -4.58 4.47
N THR A 66 -14.48 -3.87 3.88
CA THR A 66 -14.58 -3.34 2.52
C THR A 66 -14.52 -4.47 1.48
N VAL A 67 -13.61 -5.42 1.67
CA VAL A 67 -13.50 -6.60 0.80
C VAL A 67 -14.80 -7.41 0.83
N THR A 68 -15.36 -7.61 2.02
CA THR A 68 -16.62 -8.34 2.21
C THR A 68 -17.78 -7.67 1.46
N VAL A 69 -17.92 -6.34 1.58
CA VAL A 69 -18.95 -5.59 0.86
C VAL A 69 -18.76 -5.70 -0.66
N LEU A 70 -17.51 -5.62 -1.14
CA LEU A 70 -17.19 -5.76 -2.57
C LEU A 70 -17.55 -7.14 -3.14
N ILE A 71 -17.53 -8.21 -2.33
CA ILE A 71 -17.94 -9.56 -2.76
C ILE A 71 -19.46 -9.71 -2.69
N LEU A 72 -20.11 -9.18 -1.66
CA LEU A 72 -21.56 -9.30 -1.48
C LEU A 72 -22.34 -8.59 -2.59
N ILE A 73 -21.93 -7.38 -3.00
CA ILE A 73 -22.60 -6.60 -4.04
C ILE A 73 -22.81 -7.39 -5.36
N PRO A 74 -21.76 -7.94 -6.02
CA PRO A 74 -21.93 -8.68 -7.27
C PRO A 74 -22.72 -9.98 -7.09
N VAL A 75 -22.65 -10.64 -5.93
CA VAL A 75 -23.45 -11.85 -5.65
C VAL A 75 -24.94 -11.50 -5.56
N PHE A 76 -25.31 -10.46 -4.83
CA PHE A 76 -26.71 -10.03 -4.76
C PHE A 76 -27.24 -9.54 -6.11
N LEU A 77 -26.42 -8.82 -6.88
CA LEU A 77 -26.79 -8.35 -8.22
C LEU A 77 -27.05 -9.53 -9.18
N THR A 78 -26.18 -10.55 -9.18
CA THR A 78 -26.37 -11.73 -10.05
C THR A 78 -27.62 -12.52 -9.66
N LEU A 79 -27.87 -12.74 -8.37
CA LEU A 79 -29.10 -13.39 -7.89
C LEU A 79 -30.36 -12.61 -8.28
N ALA A 80 -30.34 -11.29 -8.12
CA ALA A 80 -31.45 -10.42 -8.51
C ALA A 80 -31.70 -10.49 -10.04
N MET A 81 -30.64 -10.43 -10.85
CA MET A 81 -30.76 -10.53 -12.31
C MET A 81 -31.35 -11.88 -12.74
N VAL A 82 -30.90 -12.99 -12.15
CA VAL A 82 -31.45 -14.32 -12.44
C VAL A 82 -32.93 -14.40 -12.04
N ALA A 83 -33.29 -13.92 -10.85
CA ALA A 83 -34.68 -13.89 -10.38
C ALA A 83 -35.58 -13.04 -11.28
N LEU A 84 -35.09 -11.88 -11.71
CA LEU A 84 -35.81 -11.00 -12.65
C LEU A 84 -36.02 -11.66 -14.01
N VAL A 85 -35.00 -12.33 -14.56
CA VAL A 85 -35.12 -13.05 -15.83
C VAL A 85 -36.14 -14.17 -15.75
N VAL A 86 -36.09 -14.99 -14.68
CA VAL A 86 -37.07 -16.07 -14.46
C VAL A 86 -38.48 -15.52 -14.32
N TRP A 87 -38.64 -14.44 -13.56
CA TRP A 87 -39.93 -13.78 -13.39
C TRP A 87 -40.47 -13.21 -14.70
N CYS A 88 -39.62 -12.53 -15.48
CA CYS A 88 -39.98 -11.99 -16.78
C CYS A 88 -40.35 -13.09 -17.78
N SER A 89 -39.56 -14.17 -17.86
CA SER A 89 -39.86 -15.33 -18.71
C SER A 89 -41.21 -15.94 -18.38
N LYS A 90 -41.48 -16.19 -17.09
CA LYS A 90 -42.76 -16.72 -16.65
C LYS A 90 -43.93 -15.78 -16.99
N ARG A 91 -43.72 -14.46 -16.89
CA ARG A 91 -44.76 -13.48 -17.25
C ARG A 91 -44.98 -13.39 -18.76
N SER A 92 -43.94 -13.49 -19.58
CA SER A 92 -44.09 -13.55 -21.04
C SER A 92 -44.77 -14.83 -21.49
N ASP A 93 -44.53 -15.97 -20.83
CA ASP A 93 -45.19 -17.24 -21.12
C ASP A 93 -46.69 -17.23 -20.73
N ILE A 94 -47.10 -16.41 -19.75
CA ILE A 94 -48.51 -16.24 -19.35
C ILE A 94 -49.25 -15.26 -20.27
N LEU A 95 -48.53 -14.39 -20.98
CA LEU A 95 -49.07 -13.36 -21.87
C LEU A 95 -49.04 -13.76 -23.36
N ALA A 96 -48.43 -14.89 -23.71
CA ALA A 96 -48.43 -15.51 -25.05
C ALA A 96 -49.51 -16.58 -25.15
#